data_AF-A0A7K4A0T6-F1
#
_entry.id   AF-A0A7K4A0T6-F1
#
_cell.length_a   1.000
_cell.length_b   1.000
_cell.length_c   1.000
_cell.angle_alpha   90.00
_cell.angle_beta   90.00
_cell.angle_gamma   90.00
#
_symmetry.space_group_name_H-M   'P 1'
#
loop_
_entity.id
_entity.type
_entity.pdbx_description
1 polymer ?
#
loop_
_entity_poly.entity_id
_entity_poly.type
_entity_poly.pdbx_seq_one_letter_code
_entity_poly.pdbx_strand_id
1 'polypeptide(L)'
;MKSDKKGKPVGKKGDSTKSWAKIFLVLGCILFVGVMIITSLGTNWLVTMNPAKTGDTAIIDLTIRDSQGRPVLTTNARIFNTSYENGEVVWYTNPLTMAVNSTSTEMISPLPVYRYDYGEASFALFGDELSQISSALEGMKQGGSEKIVFENTDQLQRDMTPEQFAQMGGNITTAVPGDQLLLAFTTNPMLNMDDNSTPEYAIRTSVIAGKTGENVTVNYGYPSADISIVRLNRA
;
A
#
# COMPACT_ATOMS: atom_id res chain seq x y z
N MET A 1 -73.98 55.53 26.17
CA MET A 1 -72.73 54.74 26.02
C MET A 1 -72.87 53.81 24.81
N LYS A 2 -71.91 53.92 23.88
CA LYS A 2 -71.43 52.98 22.83
C LYS A 2 -72.42 52.17 21.96
N SER A 3 -72.29 52.35 20.63
CA SER A 3 -71.75 51.35 19.66
C SER A 3 -71.95 51.88 18.23
N ASP A 4 -70.88 52.31 17.54
CA ASP A 4 -70.01 51.53 16.63
C ASP A 4 -70.51 51.47 15.17
N LYS A 5 -70.03 52.41 14.34
CA LYS A 5 -69.99 52.28 12.88
C LYS A 5 -68.60 51.79 12.47
N LYS A 6 -68.48 50.50 12.15
CA LYS A 6 -67.27 49.91 11.56
C LYS A 6 -67.01 50.50 10.16
N GLY A 7 -65.94 51.26 10.04
CA GLY A 7 -65.33 51.61 8.75
C GLY A 7 -64.56 50.42 8.18
N LYS A 8 -64.72 50.18 6.87
CA LYS A 8 -63.93 49.24 6.06
C LYS A 8 -62.45 49.63 6.07
N PRO A 9 -61.49 48.70 6.16
CA PRO A 9 -60.13 48.96 5.72
C PRO A 9 -60.05 48.83 4.20
N VAL A 10 -59.59 49.91 3.57
CA VAL A 10 -59.21 49.97 2.15
C VAL A 10 -57.98 49.11 1.94
N GLY A 11 -58.06 48.15 1.01
CA GLY A 11 -56.94 47.27 0.67
C GLY A 11 -55.78 48.05 0.05
N LYS A 12 -54.58 47.90 0.62
CA LYS A 12 -53.33 48.26 -0.04
C LYS A 12 -52.89 47.10 -0.92
N LYS A 13 -53.18 47.19 -2.22
CA LYS A 13 -52.50 46.45 -3.28
C LYS A 13 -51.16 47.15 -3.54
N GLY A 14 -50.05 46.46 -3.33
CA GLY A 14 -48.74 46.91 -3.79
C GLY A 14 -47.61 46.52 -2.87
N ASP A 15 -47.18 45.25 -2.92
CA ASP A 15 -45.78 44.88 -2.59
C ASP A 15 -45.37 43.44 -2.98
N SER A 16 -46.20 42.69 -3.73
CA SER A 16 -45.91 41.28 -4.05
C SER A 16 -44.74 41.11 -5.01
N THR A 17 -44.54 42.02 -5.97
CA THR A 17 -43.48 41.90 -6.99
C THR A 17 -42.08 42.12 -6.42
N LYS A 18 -41.92 43.04 -5.45
CA LYS A 18 -40.64 43.31 -4.78
C LYS A 18 -40.24 42.20 -3.80
N SER A 19 -41.23 41.53 -3.20
CA SER A 19 -40.96 40.37 -2.34
C SER A 19 -40.51 39.15 -3.15
N TRP A 20 -41.14 38.91 -4.31
CA TRP A 20 -40.77 37.79 -5.19
C TRP A 20 -39.37 37.96 -5.79
N ALA A 21 -39.03 39.17 -6.24
CA ALA A 21 -37.68 39.46 -6.75
C ALA A 21 -36.58 39.24 -5.69
N LYS A 22 -36.85 39.55 -4.41
CA LYS A 22 -35.92 39.28 -3.30
C LYS A 22 -35.76 37.78 -3.04
N ILE A 23 -36.85 37.01 -3.13
CA ILE A 23 -36.80 35.55 -2.97
C ILE A 23 -35.96 34.90 -4.08
N PHE A 24 -36.17 35.30 -5.34
CA PHE A 24 -35.36 34.82 -6.46
C PHE A 24 -33.88 35.21 -6.34
N LEU A 25 -33.60 36.43 -5.86
CA LEU A 25 -32.23 36.89 -5.65
C LEU A 25 -31.53 36.11 -4.54
N VAL A 26 -32.20 35.84 -3.43
CA VAL A 26 -31.65 35.03 -2.33
C VAL A 26 -31.43 33.58 -2.79
N LEU A 27 -32.38 33.00 -3.52
CA LEU A 27 -32.26 31.64 -4.07
C LEU A 27 -31.08 31.55 -5.07
N GLY A 28 -30.95 32.55 -5.94
CA GLY A 28 -29.84 32.65 -6.89
C GLY A 28 -28.48 32.81 -6.23
N CYS A 29 -28.38 33.64 -5.17
CA CYS A 29 -27.14 33.80 -4.40
C CYS A 29 -26.73 32.49 -3.70
N ILE A 30 -27.68 31.77 -3.10
CA ILE A 30 -27.41 30.49 -2.44
C ILE A 30 -26.93 29.45 -3.47
N LEU A 31 -27.58 29.41 -4.63
CA LEU A 31 -27.21 28.46 -5.70
C LEU A 31 -25.85 28.81 -6.31
N PHE A 32 -25.54 30.09 -6.48
CA PHE A 32 -24.23 30.56 -6.94
C PHE A 32 -23.11 30.22 -5.97
N VAL A 33 -23.30 30.44 -4.66
CA VAL A 33 -22.33 30.04 -3.64
C VAL A 33 -22.16 28.52 -3.60
N GLY A 34 -23.26 27.76 -3.73
CA GLY A 34 -23.22 26.30 -3.82
C GLY A 34 -22.39 25.80 -5.00
N VAL A 35 -22.61 26.35 -6.19
CA VAL A 35 -21.81 26.03 -7.39
C VAL A 35 -20.35 26.44 -7.20
N MET A 36 -20.08 27.61 -6.60
CA MET A 36 -18.72 28.10 -6.37
C MET A 36 -17.93 27.17 -5.42
N ILE A 37 -18.58 26.67 -4.36
CA ILE A 37 -18.00 25.66 -3.45
C ILE A 37 -17.74 24.34 -4.18
N ILE A 38 -18.67 23.88 -5.01
CA ILE A 38 -18.51 22.62 -5.77
C ILE A 38 -17.38 22.76 -6.81
N THR A 39 -17.26 23.92 -7.45
CA THR A 39 -16.18 24.19 -8.41
C THR A 39 -14.83 24.41 -7.74
N SER A 40 -14.78 24.96 -6.52
CA SER A 40 -13.52 25.18 -5.80
C SER A 40 -12.94 23.88 -5.21
N LEU A 41 -13.79 22.89 -4.94
CA LEU A 41 -13.37 21.53 -4.56
C LEU A 41 -12.76 20.75 -5.74
N GLY A 42 -12.84 21.27 -6.97
CA GLY A 42 -12.34 20.63 -8.19
C GLY A 42 -13.08 19.34 -8.51
N THR A 43 -12.98 18.83 -9.74
CA THR A 43 -13.58 17.54 -10.13
C THR A 43 -12.84 16.31 -9.56
N ASN A 44 -11.79 16.51 -8.75
CA ASN A 44 -10.93 15.43 -8.25
C ASN A 44 -11.63 14.48 -7.26
N TRP A 45 -12.67 14.92 -6.55
CA TRP A 45 -13.45 14.03 -5.67
C TRP A 45 -14.34 13.03 -6.44
N LEU A 46 -14.67 13.33 -7.71
CA LEU A 46 -15.45 12.42 -8.56
C LEU A 46 -14.61 11.24 -9.07
N VAL A 47 -13.29 11.44 -9.26
CA VAL A 47 -12.36 10.37 -9.67
C VAL A 47 -12.16 9.35 -8.54
N THR A 48 -12.31 9.78 -7.28
CA THR A 48 -12.19 8.97 -6.07
C THR A 48 -13.36 8.01 -5.81
N MET A 49 -14.45 8.08 -6.58
CA MET A 49 -15.65 7.28 -6.28
C MET A 49 -15.64 5.87 -6.86
N ASN A 50 -14.90 5.61 -7.93
CA ASN A 50 -14.93 4.30 -8.56
C ASN A 50 -13.84 3.40 -7.96
N PRO A 51 -14.23 2.28 -7.33
CA PRO A 51 -13.27 1.30 -6.84
C PRO A 51 -12.54 0.65 -8.01
N ALA A 52 -11.31 0.23 -7.75
CA ALA A 52 -10.49 -0.58 -8.64
C ALA A 52 -11.20 -1.91 -8.94
N LYS A 53 -11.18 -2.31 -10.21
CA LYS A 53 -11.78 -3.55 -10.69
C LYS A 53 -10.73 -4.45 -11.31
N THR A 54 -11.01 -5.75 -11.31
CA THR A 54 -10.21 -6.73 -12.06
C THR A 54 -9.89 -6.23 -13.48
N GLY A 55 -8.61 -6.25 -13.85
CA GLY A 55 -8.11 -5.78 -15.14
C GLY A 55 -7.64 -4.32 -15.20
N ASP A 56 -8.03 -3.48 -14.23
CA ASP A 56 -7.43 -2.14 -14.08
C ASP A 56 -5.94 -2.26 -13.72
N THR A 57 -5.16 -1.22 -14.01
CA THR A 57 -3.75 -1.12 -13.60
C THR A 57 -3.62 -0.09 -12.48
N ALA A 58 -3.06 -0.49 -11.34
CA ALA A 58 -2.81 0.37 -10.21
C ALA A 58 -1.31 0.67 -10.05
N ILE A 59 -1.00 1.93 -9.72
CA ILE A 59 0.29 2.32 -9.16
C ILE A 59 0.11 2.39 -7.64
N ILE A 60 0.85 1.58 -6.91
CA ILE A 60 0.69 1.40 -5.48
C ILE A 60 1.93 1.81 -4.69
N ASP A 61 1.68 2.37 -3.52
CA ASP A 61 2.63 2.42 -2.43
C ASP A 61 2.49 1.15 -1.59
N LEU A 62 3.62 0.62 -1.13
CA LEU A 62 3.71 -0.65 -0.42
C LEU A 62 4.66 -0.52 0.76
N THR A 63 4.32 -1.11 1.89
CA THR A 63 5.25 -1.38 3.00
C THR A 63 5.02 -2.78 3.53
N ILE A 64 5.95 -3.69 3.28
CA ILE A 64 5.92 -5.06 3.81
C ILE A 64 6.61 -5.06 5.17
N ARG A 65 6.07 -5.84 6.12
CA ARG A 65 6.59 -5.94 7.49
C ARG A 65 6.94 -7.37 7.86
N ASP A 66 7.98 -7.53 8.67
CA ASP A 66 8.34 -8.82 9.27
C ASP A 66 7.42 -9.19 10.46
N SER A 67 7.69 -10.36 11.05
CA SER A 67 6.97 -10.89 12.22
C SER A 67 7.06 -10.00 13.48
N GLN A 68 8.03 -9.08 13.54
CA GLN A 68 8.20 -8.12 14.62
C GLN A 68 7.58 -6.75 14.28
N GLY A 69 6.95 -6.61 13.11
CA GLY A 69 6.31 -5.39 12.64
C GLY A 69 7.27 -4.38 12.01
N ARG A 70 8.55 -4.72 11.87
CA ARG A 70 9.56 -3.85 11.24
C ARG A 70 9.37 -3.86 9.72
N PRO A 71 9.44 -2.71 9.04
CA PRO A 71 9.40 -2.68 7.59
C PRO A 71 10.65 -3.35 7.01
N VAL A 72 10.41 -4.26 6.06
CA VAL A 72 11.48 -4.95 5.30
C VAL A 72 11.61 -4.40 3.89
N LEU A 73 10.51 -3.91 3.32
CA LEU A 73 10.44 -3.31 1.99
C LEU A 73 9.44 -2.16 2.05
N THR A 74 9.78 -0.99 1.50
CA THR A 74 8.86 0.15 1.46
C THR A 74 9.07 1.04 0.24
N THR A 75 7.98 1.61 -0.26
CA THR A 75 8.00 2.70 -1.25
C THR A 75 8.09 4.08 -0.59
N ASN A 76 7.94 4.15 0.73
CA ASN A 76 7.86 5.40 1.47
C ASN A 76 9.24 5.80 2.00
N ALA A 77 9.80 6.87 1.45
CA ALA A 77 11.12 7.38 1.84
C ALA A 77 11.23 7.76 3.32
N ARG A 78 10.14 8.21 3.97
CA ARG A 78 10.16 8.53 5.41
C ARG A 78 10.27 7.26 6.24
N ILE A 79 9.47 6.23 5.93
CA ILE A 79 9.54 4.94 6.62
C ILE A 79 10.94 4.34 6.42
N PHE A 80 11.45 4.36 5.18
CA PHE A 80 12.79 3.88 4.86
C PHE A 80 13.88 4.58 5.69
N ASN A 81 13.92 5.92 5.68
CA ASN A 81 14.95 6.67 6.39
C ASN A 81 14.89 6.43 7.91
N THR A 82 13.70 6.50 8.51
CA THR A 82 13.55 6.29 9.96
C THR A 82 13.94 4.86 10.37
N SER A 83 13.52 3.85 9.61
CA SER A 83 13.87 2.46 9.89
C SER A 83 15.36 2.18 9.71
N TYR A 84 15.98 2.75 8.66
CA TYR A 84 17.41 2.64 8.46
C TYR A 84 18.21 3.29 9.60
N GLU A 85 17.80 4.50 10.05
CA GLU A 85 18.41 5.18 11.20
C GLU A 85 18.27 4.39 12.50
N ASN A 86 17.20 3.60 12.65
CA ASN A 86 17.00 2.68 13.77
C ASN A 86 17.82 1.38 13.67
N GLY A 87 18.62 1.20 12.61
CA GLY A 87 19.43 0.01 12.39
C GLY A 87 18.67 -1.18 11.80
N GLU A 88 17.48 -0.97 11.25
CA GLU A 88 16.69 -2.02 10.61
C GLU A 88 17.17 -2.30 9.18
N VAL A 89 17.05 -3.56 8.76
CA VAL A 89 17.34 -4.04 7.41
C VAL A 89 16.10 -3.82 6.53
N VAL A 90 15.87 -2.55 6.18
CA VAL A 90 14.77 -2.10 5.32
C VAL A 90 15.27 -1.78 3.90
N TRP A 91 14.48 -2.13 2.89
CA TRP A 91 14.75 -1.86 1.48
C TRP A 91 13.81 -0.78 0.94
N TYR A 92 14.34 0.14 0.15
CA TYR A 92 13.56 1.13 -0.59
C TYR A 92 13.26 0.63 -2.01
N THR A 93 12.03 0.80 -2.48
CA THR A 93 11.65 0.55 -3.88
C THR A 93 10.86 1.72 -4.44
N ASN A 94 10.82 1.85 -5.75
CA ASN A 94 9.86 2.73 -6.41
C ASN A 94 8.43 2.19 -6.27
N PRO A 95 7.40 3.05 -6.41
CA PRO A 95 6.00 2.61 -6.46
C PRO A 95 5.79 1.50 -7.49
N LEU A 96 5.00 0.49 -7.12
CA LEU A 96 4.79 -0.68 -7.95
C LEU A 96 3.64 -0.45 -8.91
N THR A 97 3.80 -0.86 -10.16
CA THR A 97 2.71 -0.87 -11.15
C THR A 97 2.27 -2.30 -11.36
N MET A 98 1.00 -2.60 -11.12
CA MET A 98 0.47 -3.95 -11.28
C MET A 98 -1.01 -3.95 -11.70
N ALA A 99 -1.43 -5.05 -12.32
CA ALA A 99 -2.85 -5.28 -12.60
C ALA A 99 -3.60 -5.60 -11.29
N VAL A 100 -4.87 -5.21 -11.22
CA VAL A 100 -5.77 -5.50 -10.11
C VAL A 100 -6.32 -6.93 -10.29
N ASN A 101 -6.28 -7.71 -9.21
CA ASN A 101 -6.74 -9.10 -9.16
C ASN A 101 -6.09 -10.00 -10.24
N SER A 102 -4.76 -9.97 -10.28
CA SER A 102 -3.93 -10.78 -11.18
C SER A 102 -3.14 -11.80 -10.38
N THR A 103 -2.95 -12.98 -10.97
CA THR A 103 -2.15 -14.06 -10.39
C THR A 103 -0.76 -14.04 -11.00
N SER A 104 0.27 -14.05 -10.15
CA SER A 104 1.65 -14.20 -10.60
C SER A 104 1.89 -15.63 -11.11
N THR A 105 2.64 -15.75 -12.19
CA THR A 105 3.12 -17.04 -12.72
C THR A 105 4.55 -17.36 -12.30
N GLU A 106 5.25 -16.37 -11.73
CA GLU A 106 6.63 -16.48 -11.27
C GLU A 106 6.66 -16.94 -9.81
N MET A 107 7.56 -17.86 -9.47
CA MET A 107 7.79 -18.25 -8.07
C MET A 107 8.39 -17.09 -7.27
N ILE A 108 9.37 -16.41 -7.86
CA ILE A 108 10.04 -15.24 -7.31
C ILE A 108 10.02 -14.18 -8.40
N SER A 109 9.48 -13.01 -8.07
CA SER A 109 9.56 -11.83 -8.91
C SER A 109 10.62 -10.88 -8.33
N PRO A 110 11.76 -10.68 -9.02
CA PRO A 110 12.81 -9.80 -8.56
C PRO A 110 12.38 -8.34 -8.68
N LEU A 111 12.41 -7.61 -7.56
CA LEU A 111 12.03 -6.21 -7.51
C LEU A 111 13.28 -5.32 -7.33
N PRO A 112 13.52 -4.29 -8.17
CA PRO A 112 14.65 -3.39 -7.96
C PRO A 112 14.49 -2.62 -6.63
N VAL A 113 15.50 -2.72 -5.78
CA VAL A 113 15.54 -2.08 -4.46
C VAL A 113 16.85 -1.37 -4.21
N TYR A 114 16.86 -0.50 -3.21
CA TYR A 114 18.01 0.24 -2.77
C TYR A 114 18.10 0.25 -1.24
N ARG A 115 19.34 0.22 -0.72
CA ARG A 115 19.64 0.51 0.69
C ARG A 115 20.95 1.27 0.80
N TYR A 116 21.09 2.20 1.76
CA TYR A 116 22.25 3.10 1.82
C TYR A 116 23.61 2.41 1.99
N ASP A 117 23.68 1.33 2.77
CA ASP A 117 24.91 0.55 3.03
C ASP A 117 25.20 -0.52 1.98
N TYR A 118 24.20 -0.88 1.17
CA TYR A 118 24.28 -1.97 0.20
C TYR A 118 24.32 -1.49 -1.26
N GLY A 119 23.68 -0.36 -1.55
CA GLY A 119 23.44 0.11 -2.92
C GLY A 119 22.19 -0.50 -3.55
N GLU A 120 22.18 -0.55 -4.89
CA GLU A 120 21.12 -1.17 -5.68
C GLU A 120 21.18 -2.69 -5.61
N ALA A 121 20.02 -3.35 -5.51
CA ALA A 121 19.88 -4.79 -5.47
C ALA A 121 18.52 -5.22 -6.03
N SER A 122 18.27 -6.54 -6.06
CA SER A 122 16.96 -7.11 -6.41
C SER A 122 16.36 -7.81 -5.21
N PHE A 123 15.16 -7.42 -4.77
CA PHE A 123 14.44 -8.04 -3.67
C PHE A 123 13.57 -9.20 -4.15
N ALA A 124 13.62 -10.34 -3.47
CA ALA A 124 12.83 -11.52 -3.82
C ALA A 124 11.42 -11.40 -3.25
N LEU A 125 10.47 -10.92 -4.05
CA LEU A 125 9.04 -10.93 -3.72
C LEU A 125 8.42 -12.21 -4.28
N PHE A 126 7.70 -12.98 -3.48
CA PHE A 126 7.15 -14.24 -3.95
C PHE A 126 5.87 -14.03 -4.76
N GLY A 127 5.65 -14.91 -5.74
CA GLY A 127 4.48 -14.82 -6.62
C GLY A 127 3.15 -14.91 -5.87
N ASP A 128 3.10 -15.70 -4.80
CA ASP A 128 1.93 -15.78 -3.93
C ASP A 128 1.66 -14.45 -3.21
N GLU A 129 2.71 -13.81 -2.66
CA GLU A 129 2.61 -12.49 -2.03
C GLU A 129 2.14 -11.42 -3.04
N LEU A 130 2.67 -11.44 -4.27
CA LEU A 130 2.22 -10.55 -5.35
C LEU A 130 0.75 -10.76 -5.71
N SER A 131 0.31 -12.02 -5.77
CA SER A 131 -1.07 -12.36 -6.08
C SER A 131 -2.01 -11.87 -4.97
N GLN A 132 -1.63 -12.07 -3.70
CA GLN A 132 -2.39 -11.58 -2.56
C GLN A 132 -2.45 -10.05 -2.51
N ILE A 133 -1.34 -9.35 -2.77
CA ILE A 133 -1.32 -7.88 -2.93
C ILE A 133 -2.28 -7.46 -4.04
N SER A 134 -2.16 -8.08 -5.21
CA SER A 134 -2.98 -7.74 -6.39
C SER A 134 -4.47 -7.92 -6.15
N SER A 135 -4.87 -9.02 -5.50
CA SER A 135 -6.26 -9.31 -5.15
C SER A 135 -6.82 -8.32 -4.14
N ALA A 136 -6.02 -7.88 -3.17
CA ALA A 136 -6.45 -6.91 -2.17
C ALA A 136 -6.71 -5.50 -2.76
N LEU A 137 -6.21 -5.21 -3.97
CA LEU A 137 -6.50 -3.95 -4.65
C LEU A 137 -7.95 -3.88 -5.15
N GLU A 138 -8.61 -5.01 -5.39
CA GLU A 138 -9.98 -5.00 -5.88
C GLU A 138 -10.92 -4.36 -4.85
N GLY A 139 -11.74 -3.42 -5.27
CA GLY A 139 -12.62 -2.68 -4.36
C GLY A 139 -11.97 -1.44 -3.71
N MET A 140 -10.64 -1.35 -3.69
CA MET A 140 -9.94 -0.16 -3.17
C MET A 140 -10.17 1.06 -4.07
N LYS A 141 -10.24 2.24 -3.48
CA LYS A 141 -10.32 3.52 -4.20
C LYS A 141 -8.95 4.13 -4.34
N GLN A 142 -8.75 4.96 -5.36
CA GLN A 142 -7.54 5.79 -5.43
C GLN A 142 -7.41 6.68 -4.18
N GLY A 143 -6.23 6.71 -3.58
CA GLY A 143 -5.94 7.35 -2.29
C GLY A 143 -6.36 6.51 -1.07
N GLY A 144 -7.04 5.39 -1.28
CA GLY A 144 -7.34 4.42 -0.23
C GLY A 144 -6.09 3.68 0.22
N SER A 145 -6.09 3.26 1.48
CA SER A 145 -5.04 2.40 2.04
C SER A 145 -5.69 1.26 2.81
N GLU A 146 -5.06 0.10 2.73
CA GLU A 146 -5.51 -1.12 3.39
C GLU A 146 -4.30 -1.88 3.91
N LYS A 147 -4.51 -2.65 4.99
CA LYS A 147 -3.51 -3.57 5.51
C LYS A 147 -3.91 -4.98 5.09
N ILE A 148 -3.02 -5.65 4.38
CA ILE A 148 -3.18 -7.06 4.00
C ILE A 148 -2.50 -7.95 5.03
N VAL A 149 -3.11 -9.09 5.30
CA VAL A 149 -2.51 -10.17 6.08
C VAL A 149 -2.22 -11.29 5.09
N PHE A 150 -0.94 -11.66 4.99
CA PHE A 150 -0.54 -12.70 4.07
C PHE A 150 -0.90 -14.08 4.62
N GLU A 151 -1.47 -14.92 3.75
CA GLU A 151 -1.67 -16.34 4.02
C GLU A 151 -0.37 -17.13 3.83
N ASN A 152 -0.30 -18.34 4.40
CA ASN A 152 0.82 -19.28 4.23
C ASN A 152 2.19 -18.80 4.72
N THR A 153 2.24 -17.76 5.56
CA THR A 153 3.49 -17.19 6.07
C THR A 153 4.27 -18.16 6.95
N ASP A 154 3.58 -19.05 7.65
CA ASP A 154 4.17 -20.14 8.46
C ASP A 154 4.88 -21.20 7.61
N GLN A 155 4.62 -21.28 6.30
CA GLN A 155 5.30 -22.21 5.40
C GLN A 155 6.67 -21.67 4.93
N LEU A 156 6.91 -20.37 5.12
CA LEU A 156 8.11 -19.67 4.69
C LEU A 156 9.13 -19.60 5.83
N GLN A 157 9.43 -20.76 6.41
CA GLN A 157 10.42 -20.93 7.46
C GLN A 157 11.35 -22.10 7.14
N ARG A 158 12.57 -22.04 7.65
CA ARG A 158 13.56 -23.09 7.48
C ARG A 158 14.33 -23.33 8.77
N ASP A 159 14.34 -24.59 9.20
CA ASP A 159 15.28 -25.07 10.22
C ASP A 159 16.60 -25.42 9.56
N MET A 160 17.69 -24.98 10.18
CA MET A 160 19.04 -25.17 9.66
C MET A 160 19.97 -25.62 10.77
N THR A 161 20.89 -26.52 10.42
CA THR A 161 21.99 -26.89 11.32
C THR A 161 22.98 -25.72 11.45
N PRO A 162 23.85 -25.73 12.47
CA PRO A 162 24.86 -24.68 12.65
C PRO A 162 25.78 -24.54 11.44
N GLU A 163 26.12 -25.66 10.78
CA GLU A 163 26.95 -25.68 9.58
C GLU A 163 26.24 -25.04 8.38
N GLN A 164 24.95 -25.36 8.19
CA GLN A 164 24.14 -24.76 7.13
C GLN A 164 23.96 -23.25 7.35
N PHE A 165 23.72 -22.84 8.59
CA PHE A 165 23.62 -21.43 8.94
C PHE A 165 24.95 -20.69 8.69
N ALA A 166 26.08 -21.32 9.02
CA ALA A 166 27.42 -20.79 8.76
C ALA A 166 27.74 -20.66 7.27
N GLN A 167 27.31 -21.61 6.44
CA GLN A 167 27.45 -21.54 4.98
C GLN A 167 26.71 -20.34 4.36
N MET A 168 25.68 -19.85 5.03
CA MET A 168 24.90 -18.68 4.61
C MET A 168 25.44 -17.37 5.21
N GLY A 169 26.62 -17.40 5.85
CA GLY A 169 27.23 -16.25 6.50
C GLY A 169 26.71 -15.97 7.91
N GLY A 170 25.85 -16.84 8.45
CA GLY A 170 25.36 -16.76 9.82
C GLY A 170 26.41 -17.24 10.84
N ASN A 171 26.24 -16.85 12.10
CA ASN A 171 27.04 -17.40 13.19
C ASN A 171 26.12 -17.77 14.35
N ILE A 172 25.99 -19.07 14.63
CA ILE A 172 25.08 -19.56 15.66
C ILE A 172 25.45 -19.03 17.05
N THR A 173 26.72 -18.74 17.33
CA THR A 173 27.14 -18.30 18.67
C THR A 173 26.66 -16.88 18.97
N THR A 174 26.63 -16.01 17.96
CA THR A 174 26.21 -14.60 18.09
C THR A 174 24.75 -14.36 17.71
N ALA A 175 24.14 -15.27 16.95
CA ALA A 175 22.75 -15.17 16.53
C ALA A 175 21.76 -15.17 17.71
N VAL A 176 20.84 -14.21 17.68
CA VAL A 176 19.75 -14.05 18.64
C VAL A 176 18.40 -14.05 17.90
N PRO A 177 17.36 -14.70 18.44
CA PRO A 177 16.01 -14.55 17.90
C PRO A 177 15.60 -13.07 17.78
N GLY A 178 15.09 -12.67 16.63
CA GLY A 178 14.78 -11.28 16.26
C GLY A 178 15.83 -10.61 15.37
N ASP A 179 17.04 -11.16 15.25
CA ASP A 179 18.06 -10.64 14.34
C ASP A 179 17.59 -10.75 12.88
N GLN A 180 17.86 -9.69 12.11
CA GLN A 180 17.62 -9.68 10.67
C GLN A 180 18.85 -10.19 9.92
N LEU A 181 18.63 -10.99 8.89
CA LEU A 181 19.66 -11.47 7.98
C LEU A 181 19.18 -11.40 6.53
N LEU A 182 20.12 -11.44 5.59
CA LEU A 182 19.81 -11.43 4.16
C LEU A 182 19.96 -12.84 3.60
N LEU A 183 18.92 -13.31 2.93
CA LEU A 183 18.91 -14.56 2.19
C LEU A 183 18.98 -14.27 0.70
N ALA A 184 19.83 -14.97 -0.04
CA ALA A 184 19.84 -14.93 -1.49
C ALA A 184 19.04 -16.10 -2.06
N PHE A 185 18.12 -15.80 -2.97
CA PHE A 185 17.33 -16.77 -3.72
C PHE A 185 17.74 -16.70 -5.19
N THR A 186 17.91 -17.86 -5.84
CA THR A 186 18.06 -17.90 -7.30
C THR A 186 16.72 -17.65 -7.96
N THR A 187 16.69 -16.74 -8.93
CA THR A 187 15.48 -16.44 -9.72
C THR A 187 15.28 -17.44 -10.86
N ASN A 188 16.34 -18.17 -11.25
CA ASN A 188 16.33 -19.20 -12.27
C ASN A 188 17.00 -20.50 -11.75
N PRO A 189 16.23 -21.53 -11.37
CA PRO A 189 16.81 -22.78 -10.85
C PRO A 189 17.41 -23.68 -11.95
N MET A 190 17.06 -23.46 -13.22
CA MET A 190 17.65 -24.19 -14.36
C MET A 190 18.91 -23.48 -14.86
N LEU A 191 20.04 -23.73 -14.19
CA LEU A 191 21.33 -23.52 -14.82
C LEU A 191 21.56 -24.68 -15.79
N ASN A 192 21.25 -24.48 -17.07
CA ASN A 192 21.72 -25.38 -18.11
C ASN A 192 23.25 -25.32 -18.07
N MET A 193 23.93 -26.44 -17.83
CA MET A 193 25.39 -26.49 -17.73
C MET A 193 26.12 -26.03 -19.00
N ASP A 194 25.39 -25.95 -20.13
CA ASP A 194 25.89 -25.47 -21.42
C ASP A 194 25.77 -23.94 -21.60
N ASP A 195 25.03 -23.25 -20.72
CA ASP A 195 24.82 -21.81 -20.78
C ASP A 195 25.70 -21.12 -19.73
N ASN A 196 26.71 -20.38 -20.18
CA ASN A 196 27.63 -19.61 -19.33
C ASN A 196 26.96 -18.35 -18.75
N SER A 197 25.67 -18.44 -18.41
CA SER A 197 24.89 -17.35 -17.82
C SER A 197 25.19 -17.25 -16.33
N THR A 198 25.54 -16.05 -15.87
CA THR A 198 25.67 -15.79 -14.43
C THR A 198 24.29 -15.94 -13.77
N PRO A 199 24.14 -16.73 -12.70
CA PRO A 199 22.85 -16.88 -12.04
C PRO A 199 22.39 -15.53 -11.48
N GLU A 200 21.14 -15.16 -11.73
CA GLU A 200 20.53 -13.97 -11.15
C GLU A 200 19.98 -14.27 -9.75
N TYR A 201 20.40 -13.48 -8.76
CA TYR A 201 19.98 -13.63 -7.38
C TYR A 201 19.12 -12.46 -6.94
N ALA A 202 18.09 -12.78 -6.16
CA ALA A 202 17.29 -11.79 -5.45
C ALA A 202 17.44 -12.00 -3.94
N ILE A 203 17.67 -10.92 -3.21
CA ILE A 203 17.87 -10.91 -1.77
C ILE A 203 16.55 -10.75 -1.03
N ARG A 204 16.47 -11.27 0.18
CA ARG A 204 15.28 -11.16 1.02
C ARG A 204 15.69 -11.00 2.48
N THR A 205 15.14 -10.00 3.15
CA THR A 205 15.33 -9.84 4.59
C THR A 205 14.54 -10.92 5.31
N SER A 206 15.20 -11.69 6.16
CA SER A 206 14.58 -12.70 7.01
C SER A 206 14.95 -12.48 8.47
N VAL A 207 14.26 -13.16 9.37
CA VAL A 207 14.39 -13.00 10.81
C VAL A 207 14.70 -14.34 11.45
N ILE A 208 15.62 -14.37 12.40
CA ILE A 208 15.82 -15.54 13.25
C ILE A 208 14.59 -15.69 14.16
N ALA A 209 13.76 -16.70 13.89
CA ALA A 209 12.54 -16.96 14.66
C ALA A 209 12.83 -17.73 15.94
N GLY A 210 13.86 -18.59 15.92
CA GLY A 210 14.21 -19.44 17.05
C GLY A 210 15.64 -19.96 16.96
N LYS A 211 16.19 -20.34 18.10
CA LYS A 211 17.51 -20.96 18.21
C LYS A 211 17.50 -21.99 19.32
N THR A 212 18.01 -23.17 19.02
CA THR A 212 18.34 -24.22 20.00
C THR A 212 19.84 -24.48 19.96
N GLY A 213 20.35 -25.38 20.80
CA GLY A 213 21.76 -25.78 20.74
C GLY A 213 22.13 -26.53 19.45
N GLU A 214 21.14 -27.05 18.74
CA GLU A 214 21.33 -27.93 17.59
C GLU A 214 20.83 -27.33 16.28
N ASN A 215 19.93 -26.34 16.30
CA ASN A 215 19.35 -25.74 15.10
C ASN A 215 19.06 -24.25 15.26
N VAL A 216 19.00 -23.55 14.13
CA VAL A 216 18.48 -22.18 14.01
C VAL A 216 17.28 -22.20 13.07
N THR A 217 16.17 -21.60 13.51
CA THR A 217 14.96 -21.43 12.69
C THR A 217 14.97 -20.02 12.12
N VAL A 218 14.98 -19.91 10.79
CA VAL A 218 14.89 -18.64 10.07
C VAL A 218 13.54 -18.54 9.39
N ASN A 219 12.82 -17.45 9.68
CA ASN A 219 11.55 -17.12 9.04
C ASN A 219 11.78 -16.01 8.00
N TYR A 220 11.37 -16.28 6.77
CA TYR A 220 11.42 -15.34 5.65
C TYR A 220 10.02 -15.07 5.08
N GLY A 221 8.97 -15.54 5.74
CA GLY A 221 7.59 -15.13 5.50
C GLY A 221 7.27 -13.80 6.16
N TYR A 222 6.47 -12.99 5.47
CA TYR A 222 6.03 -11.70 5.99
C TYR A 222 4.56 -11.77 6.39
N PRO A 223 4.18 -11.45 7.64
CA PRO A 223 2.78 -11.56 8.09
C PRO A 223 1.84 -10.56 7.42
N SER A 224 2.34 -9.40 6.99
CA SER A 224 1.47 -8.33 6.50
C SER A 224 2.18 -7.32 5.61
N ALA A 225 1.38 -6.60 4.83
CA ALA A 225 1.81 -5.37 4.17
C ALA A 225 0.75 -4.27 4.27
N ASP A 226 1.21 -3.03 4.31
CA ASP A 226 0.38 -1.84 4.16
C ASP A 226 0.43 -1.42 2.68
N ILE A 227 -0.73 -1.34 2.03
CA ILE A 227 -0.85 -0.96 0.61
C ILE A 227 -1.68 0.32 0.47
N SER A 228 -1.38 1.11 -0.56
CA SER A 228 -2.20 2.26 -0.95
C SER A 228 -2.19 2.48 -2.45
N ILE A 229 -3.34 2.79 -3.04
CA ILE A 229 -3.43 3.12 -4.46
C ILE A 229 -3.09 4.60 -4.65
N VAL A 230 -1.92 4.87 -5.22
CA VAL A 230 -1.51 6.24 -5.59
C VAL A 230 -2.25 6.71 -6.83
N ARG A 231 -2.37 5.82 -7.82
CA ARG A 231 -3.04 6.10 -9.10
C ARG A 231 -3.72 4.85 -9.62
N LEU A 232 -4.92 5.01 -10.17
CA LEU A 232 -5.65 3.96 -10.85
C LEU A 232 -5.79 4.32 -12.34
N ASN A 233 -5.31 3.44 -13.21
CA ASN A 233 -5.48 3.51 -14.65
C ASN A 233 -6.49 2.44 -15.06
N ARG A 234 -7.56 2.84 -15.76
CA ARG A 234 -8.62 1.91 -16.14
C ARG A 234 -8.26 1.17 -17.42
N ALA A 235 -8.72 -0.07 -17.51
CA ALA A 235 -8.69 -0.86 -18.75
C ALA A 235 -9.59 -0.26 -19.84
#